data_AF-A0AAV6Z199-F1
#
_entry.id   AF-A0AAV6Z199-F1
#
_cell.length_a   1.000
_cell.length_b   1.000
_cell.length_c   1.000
_cell.angle_alpha   90.00
_cell.angle_beta   90.00
_cell.angle_gamma   90.00
#
_symmetry.space_group_name_H-M   'P 1'
#
loop_
_entity.id
_entity.type
_entity.pdbx_description
1 polymer ?
#
loop_
_entity_poly.entity_id
_entity_poly.type
_entity_poly.pdbx_seq_one_letter_code
_entity_poly.pdbx_strand_id
1 'polypeptide(L)'
;ETVNRLGGDYSDCSEDGRDINVKDLFNSDYTQQVCVRSCFQAIMVERCGCAYAFYPLPSGAEFCDYKKYKSWGHCYYKLDKEFTSDELGCFTKCRKPCQ
;
A
#
# COMPACT_ATOMS: atom_id res chain seq x y z
N GLU A 1 -22.62 -12.65 4.82
CA GLU A 1 -23.03 -11.41 5.51
C GLU A 1 -22.17 -10.27 4.99
N THR A 2 -22.74 -9.12 4.65
CA THR A 2 -22.03 -7.92 4.16
C THR A 2 -22.16 -6.83 5.21
N VAL A 3 -21.10 -6.08 5.49
CA VAL A 3 -21.06 -5.06 6.55
C VAL A 3 -21.19 -3.68 5.90
N ASN A 4 -22.26 -2.95 6.20
CA ASN A 4 -22.44 -1.57 5.74
C ASN A 4 -22.29 -0.61 6.93
N ARG A 5 -21.48 0.43 6.78
CA ARG A 5 -21.22 1.49 7.78
C ARG A 5 -21.55 2.86 7.21
N LEU A 6 -21.91 3.79 8.08
CA LEU A 6 -22.10 5.19 7.70
C LEU A 6 -20.76 5.93 7.77
N GLY A 7 -20.32 6.55 6.67
CA GLY A 7 -19.14 7.41 6.65
C GLY A 7 -19.36 8.78 7.30
N GLY A 8 -18.35 9.65 7.18
CA GLY A 8 -18.40 11.03 7.67
C GLY A 8 -18.40 11.12 9.20
N ASP A 9 -19.37 11.84 9.75
CA ASP A 9 -19.46 12.08 11.20
C ASP A 9 -19.68 10.79 12.03
N TYR A 10 -20.13 9.71 11.39
CA TYR A 10 -20.43 8.45 12.07
C TYR A 10 -19.26 7.47 12.08
N SER A 11 -18.41 7.47 11.06
CA SER A 11 -17.19 6.67 11.02
C SER A 11 -16.19 7.16 9.98
N ASP A 12 -14.90 6.91 10.25
CA ASP A 12 -13.79 7.24 9.36
C ASP A 12 -13.60 6.14 8.27
N CYS A 13 -14.70 5.70 7.65
CA CYS A 13 -14.65 4.80 6.51
C CYS A 13 -14.59 5.58 5.19
N SER A 14 -14.08 4.93 4.15
CA SER A 14 -14.06 5.46 2.79
C SER A 14 -15.01 4.64 1.90
N GLU A 15 -15.79 5.32 1.07
CA GLU A 15 -16.74 4.69 0.15
C GLU A 15 -16.02 4.10 -1.08
N ASP A 16 -15.08 4.84 -1.66
CA ASP A 16 -14.45 4.50 -2.94
C ASP A 16 -12.94 4.79 -2.99
N GLY A 17 -12.33 5.16 -1.87
CA GLY A 17 -10.91 5.45 -1.74
C GLY A 17 -10.47 6.80 -2.32
N ARG A 18 -11.36 7.62 -2.88
CA ARG A 18 -10.98 8.91 -3.52
C ARG A 18 -10.47 9.96 -2.53
N ASP A 19 -10.86 9.83 -1.28
CA ASP A 19 -10.42 10.64 -0.14
C ASP A 19 -9.06 10.21 0.42
N ILE A 20 -8.44 9.16 -0.15
CA ILE A 20 -7.18 8.59 0.32
C ILE A 20 -6.05 8.94 -0.65
N ASN A 21 -4.98 9.52 -0.10
CA ASN A 21 -3.79 9.91 -0.85
C ASN A 21 -2.84 8.73 -1.12
N VAL A 22 -3.37 7.59 -1.59
CA VAL A 22 -2.62 6.42 -2.02
C VAL A 22 -3.14 5.99 -3.38
N LYS A 23 -2.25 5.96 -4.39
CA LYS A 23 -2.61 5.52 -5.74
C LYS A 23 -2.93 4.03 -5.74
N ASP A 24 -4.10 3.65 -6.24
CA ASP A 24 -4.41 2.24 -6.50
C ASP A 24 -3.53 1.69 -7.63
N LEU A 25 -2.85 0.58 -7.33
CA LEU A 25 -2.02 -0.14 -8.29
C LEU A 25 -2.71 -1.38 -8.89
N PHE A 26 -3.81 -1.83 -8.28
CA PHE A 26 -4.54 -3.05 -8.69
C PHE A 26 -5.62 -2.77 -9.75
N ASN A 27 -5.96 -1.49 -10.00
CA ASN A 27 -7.05 -1.07 -10.88
C ASN A 27 -8.35 -1.81 -10.53
N SER A 28 -8.66 -1.88 -9.24
CA SER A 28 -9.81 -2.60 -8.70
C SER A 28 -10.64 -1.67 -7.81
N ASP A 29 -11.80 -2.15 -7.35
CA ASP A 29 -12.55 -1.44 -6.33
C ASP A 29 -11.74 -1.27 -5.04
N TYR A 30 -12.05 -0.21 -4.30
CA TYR A 30 -11.35 0.12 -3.08
C TYR A 30 -11.52 -0.97 -2.02
N THR A 31 -10.41 -1.45 -1.50
CA THR A 31 -10.38 -2.22 -0.25
C THR A 31 -9.21 -1.73 0.59
N GLN A 32 -9.30 -1.94 1.91
CA GLN A 32 -8.19 -1.58 2.80
C GLN A 32 -6.89 -2.32 2.40
N GLN A 33 -6.98 -3.57 1.93
CA GLN A 33 -5.82 -4.35 1.51
C GLN A 33 -5.18 -3.80 0.22
N VAL A 34 -5.99 -3.40 -0.75
CA VAL A 34 -5.52 -2.75 -1.99
C VAL A 34 -4.75 -1.47 -1.67
N CYS A 35 -5.30 -0.63 -0.78
CA CYS A 35 -4.63 0.58 -0.34
C CYS A 35 -3.32 0.29 0.39
N VAL A 36 -3.35 -0.59 1.39
CA VAL A 36 -2.18 -0.90 2.23
C VAL A 36 -1.03 -1.48 1.39
N ARG A 37 -1.33 -2.39 0.46
CA ARG A 37 -0.33 -2.97 -0.45
C ARG A 37 0.20 -1.95 -1.45
N SER A 38 -0.66 -1.07 -1.96
CA SER A 38 -0.24 0.01 -2.86
C SER A 38 0.65 1.02 -2.15
N CYS A 39 0.33 1.35 -0.89
CA CYS A 39 1.15 2.20 -0.02
C CYS A 39 2.53 1.59 0.22
N PHE A 40 2.59 0.30 0.61
CA PHE A 40 3.86 -0.39 0.82
C PHE A 40 4.70 -0.43 -0.47
N GLN A 41 4.08 -0.76 -1.61
CA GLN A 41 4.77 -0.82 -2.89
C GLN A 41 5.35 0.54 -3.30
N ALA A 42 4.60 1.63 -3.09
CA ALA A 42 5.09 2.98 -3.34
C ALA A 42 6.31 3.33 -2.49
N ILE A 43 6.27 3.02 -1.18
CA ILE A 43 7.39 3.25 -0.25
C ILE A 43 8.60 2.39 -0.63
N MET A 44 8.39 1.15 -1.06
CA MET A 44 9.47 0.28 -1.49
C MET A 44 10.19 0.83 -2.74
N VAL A 45 9.43 1.35 -3.72
CA VAL A 45 10.03 2.03 -4.88
C VAL A 45 10.78 3.29 -4.44
N GLU A 46 10.21 4.10 -3.54
CA GLU A 46 10.84 5.32 -3.05
C GLU A 46 12.17 5.04 -2.30
N ARG A 47 12.18 4.06 -1.40
CA ARG A 47 13.31 3.84 -0.47
C ARG A 47 14.30 2.79 -0.96
N CYS A 48 13.85 1.75 -1.66
CA CYS A 48 14.72 0.68 -2.18
C CYS A 48 15.05 0.85 -3.67
N GLY A 49 14.34 1.74 -4.38
CA GLY A 49 14.58 2.02 -5.80
C GLY A 49 14.04 0.96 -6.76
N CYS A 50 13.30 -0.03 -6.26
CA CYS A 50 12.71 -1.10 -7.05
C CYS A 50 11.40 -1.61 -6.42
N ALA A 51 10.57 -2.26 -7.22
CA ALA A 51 9.24 -2.73 -6.83
C ALA A 51 9.27 -4.21 -6.41
N TYR A 52 8.39 -4.58 -5.47
CA TYR A 52 8.21 -5.97 -5.07
C TYR A 52 7.48 -6.77 -6.13
N ALA A 53 7.96 -7.97 -6.43
CA ALA A 53 7.44 -8.80 -7.52
C ALA A 53 6.02 -9.33 -7.30
N PHE A 54 5.55 -9.42 -6.05
CA PHE A 54 4.20 -9.94 -5.74
C PHE A 54 3.11 -8.87 -5.78
N TYR A 55 3.45 -7.60 -5.97
CA TYR A 55 2.48 -6.51 -6.11
C TYR A 55 2.58 -5.89 -7.50
N PRO A 56 1.49 -5.27 -8.01
CA PRO A 56 1.53 -4.61 -9.31
C PRO A 56 2.63 -3.56 -9.38
N LEU A 57 3.18 -3.38 -10.59
CA LEU A 57 4.30 -2.49 -10.83
C LEU A 57 3.82 -1.04 -10.96
N PRO A 58 4.32 -0.10 -10.13
CA PRO A 58 4.04 1.31 -10.32
C PRO A 58 4.58 1.82 -11.67
N SER A 59 3.88 2.77 -12.28
CA SER A 59 4.30 3.38 -13.55
C SER A 59 5.71 3.98 -13.44
N GLY A 60 6.62 3.57 -14.31
CA GLY A 60 8.00 4.06 -14.34
C GLY A 60 8.95 3.38 -13.34
N ALA A 61 8.46 2.45 -12.52
CA ALA A 61 9.29 1.61 -11.68
C ALA A 61 9.70 0.31 -12.41
N GLU A 62 10.66 -0.40 -11.84
CA GLU A 62 11.07 -1.73 -12.27
C GLU A 62 11.12 -2.69 -11.08
N PHE A 63 10.97 -3.99 -11.34
CA PHE A 63 11.04 -4.99 -10.29
C PHE A 63 12.46 -5.13 -9.73
N CYS A 64 12.55 -5.50 -8.45
CA CYS A 64 13.82 -5.80 -7.84
C CYS A 64 14.50 -7.00 -8.49
N ASP A 65 15.78 -6.83 -8.79
CA ASP A 65 16.67 -7.85 -9.35
C ASP A 65 17.98 -7.84 -8.56
N TYR A 66 18.52 -9.01 -8.25
CA TYR A 66 19.73 -9.13 -7.42
C TYR A 66 21.01 -8.65 -8.12
N LYS A 67 21.02 -8.59 -9.45
CA LYS A 67 22.17 -8.07 -10.22
C LYS A 67 22.17 -6.54 -10.23
N LYS A 68 20.98 -5.94 -10.38
CA LYS A 68 20.82 -4.48 -10.41
C LYS A 68 20.78 -3.85 -9.01
N TYR A 69 20.05 -4.47 -8.08
CA TYR A 69 19.82 -3.97 -6.72
C TYR A 69 20.35 -4.93 -5.67
N LYS A 70 21.68 -5.05 -5.53
CA LYS A 70 22.33 -6.07 -4.68
C LYS A 70 21.82 -6.12 -3.23
N SER A 71 21.37 -5.00 -2.68
CA SER A 71 20.90 -4.86 -1.29
C SER A 71 19.37 -4.80 -1.14
N TRP A 72 18.58 -5.04 -2.21
CA TRP A 72 17.12 -4.89 -2.15
C TRP A 72 16.47 -5.79 -1.09
N GLY A 73 16.99 -7.00 -0.88
CA GLY A 73 16.47 -7.94 0.12
C GLY A 73 16.62 -7.43 1.56
N HIS A 74 17.75 -6.80 1.88
CA HIS A 74 17.96 -6.16 3.19
C HIS A 74 17.05 -4.94 3.34
N CYS A 75 16.88 -4.15 2.27
CA CYS A 75 15.97 -3.00 2.27
C CYS A 75 14.52 -3.44 2.51
N TYR A 76 14.04 -4.47 1.80
CA TYR A 76 12.73 -5.09 1.99
C TYR A 76 12.56 -5.55 3.43
N TYR A 77 13.52 -6.29 4.00
CA TYR A 77 13.43 -6.78 5.37
C TYR A 77 13.29 -5.66 6.40
N LYS A 78 13.99 -4.53 6.21
CA LYS A 78 13.83 -3.37 7.08
C LYS A 78 12.44 -2.73 6.92
N LEU A 79 11.97 -2.56 5.68
CA LEU A 79 10.64 -2.02 5.41
C LEU A 79 9.52 -2.91 5.95
N ASP A 80 9.66 -4.23 5.87
CA ASP A 80 8.68 -5.18 6.41
C ASP A 80 8.55 -5.05 7.93
N LYS A 81 9.67 -4.83 8.64
CA LYS A 81 9.65 -4.50 10.07
C LYS A 81 8.94 -3.17 10.35
N GLU A 82 9.29 -2.11 9.63
CA GLU A 82 8.64 -0.79 9.79
C GLU A 82 7.15 -0.85 9.41
N PHE A 83 6.78 -1.70 8.44
CA PHE A 83 5.40 -1.90 8.02
C PHE A 83 4.59 -2.61 9.11
N THR A 84 5.14 -3.67 9.69
CA THR A 84 4.48 -4.43 10.77
C THR A 84 4.39 -3.66 12.08
N SER A 85 5.27 -2.67 12.32
CA SER A 85 5.17 -1.73 13.45
C SER A 85 4.32 -0.49 13.17
N ASP A 86 3.69 -0.39 11.99
CA ASP A 86 2.92 0.77 11.50
C ASP A 86 3.74 2.09 11.44
N GLU A 87 5.06 2.01 11.40
CA GLU A 87 5.95 3.18 11.24
C GLU A 87 5.86 3.79 9.84
N LEU A 88 5.44 3.00 8.84
CA LEU A 88 5.21 3.49 7.47
C LEU A 88 3.90 4.30 7.35
N GLY A 89 3.01 4.20 8.34
CA GLY A 89 1.71 4.88 8.36
C GLY A 89 0.75 4.42 7.26
N CYS A 90 0.95 3.23 6.68
CA CYS A 90 0.02 2.71 5.67
C CYS A 90 -1.34 2.37 6.29
N PHE A 91 -1.38 1.90 7.54
CA PHE A 91 -2.65 1.57 8.20
C PHE A 91 -3.41 2.83 8.66
N THR A 92 -2.70 3.90 9.01
CA THR A 92 -3.31 5.19 9.35
C THR A 92 -3.82 5.95 8.13
N LYS A 93 -3.14 5.84 6.97
CA LYS A 93 -3.61 6.44 5.70
C LYS A 93 -4.78 5.66 5.09
N CYS A 94 -4.77 4.33 5.18
CA CYS A 94 -5.74 3.48 4.51
C CYS A 94 -6.97 3.20 5.39
N ARG A 95 -8.02 4.00 5.20
CA ARG A 95 -9.31 3.85 5.88
C ARG A 95 -9.99 2.53 5.55
N LYS A 96 -10.83 2.03 6.45
CA LYS A 96 -11.65 0.84 6.17
C LYS A 96 -12.73 1.19 5.14
N PRO A 97 -13.14 0.25 4.27
CA PRO A 97 -14.27 0.49 3.38
C PRO A 97 -15.57 0.60 4.19
N CYS A 98 -16.51 1.40 3.70
CA CYS A 98 -17.85 1.53 4.29
C CYS A 98 -18.73 0.30 4.00
N GLN A 99 -18.47 -0.41 2.90
CA GLN A 99 -19.17 -1.63 2.47
C GLN A 99 -18.22 -2.82 2.27
#